data_AF-A0A3L9Y6H8-F1
#
_entry.id   AF-A0A3L9Y6H8-F1
#
_cell.length_a   1.000
_cell.length_b   1.000
_cell.length_c   1.000
_cell.angle_alpha   90.00
_cell.angle_beta   90.00
_cell.angle_gamma   90.00
#
_symmetry.space_group_name_H-M   'P 1'
#
loop_
_entity.id
_entity.type
_entity.pdbx_description
1 polymer ?
#
loop_
_entity_poly.entity_id
_entity_poly.type
_entity_poly.pdbx_seq_one_letter_code
_entity_poly.pdbx_strand_id
1 'polypeptide(L)'
;MSKVKYYYDSETLSYRKIQSEKKSTLNLWTGFISTTIAGFAILIIVSGAYQENFGKKTDIEINDRIENLDKITSDLESLSRFIENQKTNLKEQNKVLSELKNENKKLEKVVGMNKENVDALFQIQEDNARKRIWTDRIIGFLFGLAGSFLIALLFRFWDRNKKRELPDGDDEIYIKKPK
;
A
#
# COMPACT_ATOMS: atom_id res chain seq x y z
N MET A 1 8.94 -118.45 1.02
CA MET A 1 7.66 -118.96 1.55
C MET A 1 7.19 -118.04 2.68
N SER A 2 5.95 -117.54 2.63
CA SER A 2 5.43 -116.52 3.58
C SER A 2 4.82 -117.19 4.83
N LYS A 3 5.21 -116.75 6.04
CA LYS A 3 4.64 -117.23 7.31
C LYS A 3 3.27 -116.59 7.54
N VAL A 4 2.21 -117.38 7.44
CA VAL A 4 0.84 -116.95 7.74
C VAL A 4 0.57 -117.12 9.23
N LYS A 5 0.09 -116.07 9.91
CA LYS A 5 -0.26 -116.12 11.34
C LYS A 5 -1.71 -116.60 11.50
N TYR A 6 -1.91 -117.60 12.34
CA TYR A 6 -3.21 -118.13 12.75
C TYR A 6 -3.43 -117.84 14.23
N TYR A 7 -4.68 -117.64 14.64
CA TYR A 7 -5.05 -117.67 16.05
C TYR A 7 -6.03 -118.82 16.31
N TYR A 8 -5.97 -119.37 17.52
CA TYR A 8 -6.85 -120.46 17.93
C TYR A 8 -8.15 -119.88 18.48
N ASP A 9 -9.28 -120.33 17.94
CA ASP A 9 -10.60 -119.97 18.41
C ASP A 9 -11.10 -121.06 19.37
N SER A 10 -11.19 -120.73 20.66
CA SER A 10 -11.53 -121.69 21.71
C SER A 10 -12.99 -122.13 21.69
N GLU A 11 -13.88 -121.36 21.06
CA GLU A 11 -15.31 -121.68 21.02
C GLU A 11 -15.63 -122.70 19.91
N THR A 12 -14.92 -122.63 18.79
CA THR A 12 -15.09 -123.57 17.67
C THR A 12 -13.95 -124.59 17.55
N LEU A 13 -13.01 -124.60 18.49
CA LEU A 13 -11.83 -125.46 18.57
C LEU A 13 -11.03 -125.53 17.26
N SER A 14 -10.99 -124.44 16.48
CA SER A 14 -10.43 -124.41 15.13
C SER A 14 -9.49 -123.22 14.91
N TYR A 15 -8.48 -123.39 14.06
CA TYR A 15 -7.55 -122.31 13.72
C TYR A 15 -8.13 -121.41 12.62
N ARG A 16 -8.23 -120.10 12.89
CA ARG A 16 -8.60 -119.10 11.89
C ARG A 16 -7.41 -118.24 11.48
N LYS A 17 -7.33 -117.97 10.18
CA LYS A 17 -6.29 -117.11 9.61
C LYS A 17 -6.58 -115.65 9.96
N ILE A 18 -5.58 -114.94 10.46
CA ILE A 18 -5.70 -113.49 10.69
C ILE A 18 -5.71 -112.81 9.31
N GLN A 19 -6.85 -112.25 8.93
CA GLN A 19 -6.94 -111.34 7.80
C GLN A 19 -6.64 -109.93 8.32
N SER A 20 -5.45 -109.42 8.00
CA SER A 20 -5.13 -108.02 8.27
C SER A 20 -5.88 -107.15 7.25
N GLU A 21 -6.88 -106.40 7.69
CA GLU A 21 -7.53 -105.41 6.85
C GLU A 21 -6.59 -104.20 6.71
N LYS A 22 -6.02 -104.02 5.51
CA LYS A 22 -5.07 -102.93 5.22
C LYS A 22 -5.83 -101.60 5.19
N LYS A 23 -5.94 -100.92 6.34
CA LYS A 23 -6.54 -99.57 6.40
C LYS A 23 -5.72 -98.62 5.51
N SER A 24 -6.35 -98.09 4.46
CA SER A 24 -5.70 -97.26 3.45
C SER A 24 -5.34 -95.90 4.03
N THR A 25 -4.09 -95.70 4.42
CA THR A 25 -3.54 -94.40 4.85
C THR A 25 -3.39 -93.43 3.68
N LEU A 26 -3.48 -93.91 2.42
CA LEU A 26 -3.36 -93.10 1.21
C LEU A 26 -4.39 -91.96 1.15
N ASN A 27 -5.60 -92.17 1.67
CA ASN A 27 -6.68 -91.17 1.61
C ASN A 27 -6.42 -89.96 2.53
N LEU A 28 -5.62 -90.13 3.59
CA LEU A 28 -5.22 -89.02 4.46
C LEU A 28 -4.09 -88.19 3.83
N TRP A 29 -3.14 -88.87 3.17
CA TRP A 29 -2.02 -88.20 2.49
C TRP A 29 -2.48 -87.38 1.29
N THR A 30 -3.45 -87.85 0.51
CA THR A 30 -3.99 -87.09 -0.63
C THR A 30 -4.71 -85.81 -0.20
N GLY A 31 -5.44 -85.83 0.92
CA GLY A 31 -6.08 -84.65 1.48
C GLY A 31 -5.08 -83.58 1.95
N PHE A 32 -3.98 -84.00 2.60
CA PHE A 32 -2.91 -83.10 3.01
C PHE A 32 -2.22 -82.43 1.81
N ILE A 33 -1.88 -83.23 0.79
CA ILE A 33 -1.23 -82.73 -0.43
C ILE A 33 -2.14 -81.74 -1.15
N SER A 34 -3.44 -82.06 -1.31
CA SER A 34 -4.41 -81.17 -1.95
C SER A 34 -4.54 -79.83 -1.23
N THR A 35 -4.64 -79.84 0.09
CA THR A 35 -4.77 -78.61 0.90
C THR A 35 -3.52 -77.74 0.82
N THR A 36 -2.34 -78.37 0.81
CA THR A 36 -1.05 -77.67 0.72
C THR A 36 -0.89 -76.99 -0.64
N ILE A 37 -1.24 -77.69 -1.73
CA ILE A 37 -1.20 -77.15 -3.09
C ILE A 37 -2.18 -75.98 -3.24
N ALA A 38 -3.40 -76.11 -2.71
CA ALA A 38 -4.39 -75.02 -2.74
C ALA A 38 -3.91 -73.79 -1.95
N GLY A 39 -3.35 -73.99 -0.75
CA GLY A 39 -2.77 -72.91 0.04
C GLY A 39 -1.60 -72.21 -0.68
N PHE A 40 -0.75 -72.98 -1.35
CA PHE A 40 0.36 -72.44 -2.13
C PHE A 40 -0.11 -71.64 -3.35
N ALA A 41 -1.15 -72.12 -4.05
CA ALA A 41 -1.76 -71.41 -5.17
C ALA A 41 -2.37 -70.07 -4.74
N ILE A 42 -3.05 -70.03 -3.59
CA ILE A 42 -3.60 -68.79 -3.02
C ILE A 42 -2.45 -67.81 -2.69
N LEU A 43 -1.36 -68.28 -2.10
CA LEU A 43 -0.19 -67.46 -1.79
C LEU A 43 0.42 -66.79 -3.03
N ILE A 44 0.50 -67.51 -4.15
CA ILE A 44 1.01 -66.97 -5.42
C ILE A 44 0.08 -65.89 -6.00
N ILE A 45 -1.23 -66.14 -5.98
CA ILE A 45 -2.22 -65.17 -6.49
C ILE A 45 -2.19 -63.89 -5.65
N VAL A 46 -2.14 -64.05 -4.33
CA VAL A 46 -2.07 -62.93 -3.40
C VAL A 46 -0.76 -62.17 -3.60
N SER A 47 0.40 -62.84 -3.64
CA SER A 47 1.69 -62.16 -3.81
C SER A 47 1.80 -61.38 -5.14
N GLY A 48 1.29 -61.95 -6.24
CA GLY A 48 1.22 -61.26 -7.53
C GLY A 48 0.34 -60.00 -7.48
N ALA A 49 -0.84 -60.10 -6.86
CA ALA A 49 -1.75 -58.96 -6.70
C ALA A 49 -1.17 -57.86 -5.79
N TYR A 50 -0.37 -58.24 -4.77
CA TYR A 50 0.30 -57.28 -3.89
C TYR A 50 1.40 -56.50 -4.62
N GLN A 51 2.23 -57.16 -5.44
CA GLN A 51 3.30 -56.50 -6.20
C GLN A 51 2.77 -55.47 -7.20
N GLU A 52 1.71 -55.81 -7.93
CA GLU A 52 1.18 -54.93 -8.97
C GLU A 52 0.53 -53.66 -8.39
N ASN A 53 -0.12 -53.77 -7.24
CA ASN A 53 -0.81 -52.65 -6.60
C ASN A 53 0.13 -51.72 -5.82
N PHE A 54 1.22 -52.23 -5.25
CA PHE A 54 2.16 -51.40 -4.51
C PHE A 54 3.03 -50.55 -5.44
N GLY A 55 3.60 -51.13 -6.49
CA GLY A 55 4.46 -50.40 -7.44
C GLY A 55 3.72 -49.29 -8.18
N LYS A 56 2.50 -49.57 -8.67
CA LYS A 56 1.69 -48.55 -9.37
C LYS A 56 1.30 -47.38 -8.46
N LYS A 57 0.96 -47.64 -7.19
CA LYS A 57 0.60 -46.58 -6.24
C LYS A 57 1.78 -45.67 -5.92
N THR A 58 2.98 -46.24 -5.73
CA THR A 58 4.17 -45.44 -5.44
C THR A 58 4.57 -44.57 -6.63
N ASP A 59 4.48 -45.09 -7.86
CA ASP A 59 4.85 -44.34 -9.05
C ASP A 59 3.89 -43.17 -9.31
N ILE A 60 2.58 -43.38 -9.13
CA ILE A 60 1.56 -42.33 -9.26
C ILE A 60 1.81 -41.22 -8.23
N GLU A 61 2.03 -41.58 -6.96
CA GLU A 61 2.25 -40.60 -5.89
C GLU A 61 3.55 -39.80 -6.07
N ILE A 62 4.62 -40.43 -6.57
CA ILE A 62 5.90 -39.75 -6.85
C ILE A 62 5.73 -38.76 -8.01
N ASN A 63 5.04 -39.15 -9.09
CA ASN A 63 4.80 -38.27 -10.22
C ASN A 63 3.93 -37.05 -9.82
N ASP A 64 2.89 -37.26 -9.02
CA ASP A 64 2.06 -36.16 -8.50
C ASP A 64 2.89 -35.17 -7.65
N ARG A 65 3.83 -35.68 -6.85
CA ARG A 65 4.73 -34.83 -6.05
C ARG A 65 5.69 -34.02 -6.94
N ILE A 66 6.23 -34.62 -8.00
CA ILE A 66 7.09 -33.92 -8.97
C ILE A 66 6.29 -32.82 -9.68
N GLU A 67 5.07 -33.11 -10.13
CA GLU A 67 4.20 -32.12 -10.79
C GLU A 67 3.90 -30.94 -9.86
N ASN A 68 3.65 -31.20 -8.57
CA ASN A 68 3.43 -30.14 -7.60
C ASN A 68 4.68 -29.28 -7.36
N LEU A 69 5.87 -29.87 -7.35
CA LEU A 69 7.14 -29.13 -7.24
C LEU A 69 7.38 -28.24 -8.47
N ASP A 70 7.06 -28.74 -9.67
CA ASP A 70 7.15 -27.95 -10.90
C ASP A 70 6.18 -26.76 -10.87
N LYS A 71 4.94 -26.97 -10.40
CA LYS A 71 3.96 -25.87 -10.20
C LYS A 71 4.48 -24.83 -9.22
N ILE A 72 4.98 -25.25 -8.06
CA ILE A 72 5.55 -24.33 -7.06
C ILE A 72 6.71 -23.53 -7.64
N THR A 73 7.57 -24.18 -8.43
CA THR A 73 8.70 -23.50 -9.09
C THR A 73 8.21 -22.46 -10.09
N SER A 74 7.20 -22.80 -10.89
CA SER A 74 6.56 -21.87 -11.82
C SER A 74 5.91 -20.67 -11.11
N ASP A 75 5.22 -20.91 -10.00
CA ASP A 75 4.59 -19.86 -9.19
C ASP A 75 5.63 -18.92 -8.56
N LEU A 76 6.75 -19.47 -8.06
CA LEU A 76 7.87 -18.68 -7.54
C LEU A 76 8.53 -17.85 -8.64
N GLU A 77 8.66 -18.39 -9.85
CA GLU A 77 9.18 -17.65 -11.00
C GLU A 77 8.24 -16.51 -11.40
N SER A 78 6.93 -16.77 -11.42
CA SER A 78 5.90 -15.76 -11.67
C SER A 78 5.93 -14.64 -10.63
N LEU A 79 6.05 -14.99 -9.34
CA LEU A 79 6.17 -14.02 -8.26
C LEU A 79 7.46 -13.20 -8.38
N SER A 80 8.57 -13.84 -8.73
CA SER A 80 9.84 -13.15 -8.98
C SER A 80 9.71 -12.13 -10.11
N ARG A 81 9.14 -12.53 -11.25
CA ARG A 81 8.86 -11.61 -12.38
C ARG A 81 7.91 -10.48 -11.99
N PHE A 82 6.89 -10.76 -11.19
CA PHE A 82 5.99 -9.73 -10.68
C PHE A 82 6.71 -8.72 -9.79
N ILE A 83 7.55 -9.18 -8.86
CA ILE A 83 8.36 -8.32 -7.99
C ILE A 83 9.32 -7.47 -8.82
N GLU A 84 9.98 -8.06 -9.82
CA GLU A 84 10.87 -7.35 -10.75
C GLU A 84 10.10 -6.22 -11.47
N ASN A 85 8.92 -6.52 -12.00
CA ASN A 85 8.04 -5.54 -12.66
C ASN A 85 7.55 -4.44 -11.71
N GLN A 86 7.22 -4.77 -10.46
CA GLN A 86 6.84 -3.75 -9.47
C GLN A 86 8.02 -2.84 -9.13
N LYS A 87 9.22 -3.40 -9.04
CA LYS A 87 10.46 -2.63 -8.78
C LYS A 87 10.79 -1.68 -9.93
N THR A 88 10.66 -2.12 -11.19
CA THR A 88 10.88 -1.25 -12.35
C THR A 88 9.83 -0.14 -12.40
N ASN A 89 8.56 -0.46 -12.19
CA ASN A 89 7.48 0.53 -12.13
C ASN A 89 7.71 1.57 -11.02
N LEU A 90 8.10 1.14 -9.81
CA LEU A 90 8.44 2.06 -8.71
C LEU A 90 9.63 2.97 -9.05
N LYS A 91 10.62 2.45 -9.78
CA LYS A 91 11.77 3.25 -10.23
C LYS A 91 11.34 4.32 -11.23
N GLU A 92 10.45 3.98 -12.16
CA GLU A 92 9.88 4.93 -13.12
C GLU A 92 9.00 5.98 -12.44
N GLN A 93 8.12 5.57 -11.52
CA GLN A 93 7.29 6.49 -10.73
C GLN A 93 8.14 7.46 -9.89
N ASN A 94 9.22 6.99 -9.27
CA ASN A 94 10.14 7.86 -8.54
C ASN A 94 10.84 8.85 -9.46
N LYS A 95 11.20 8.45 -10.69
CA LYS A 95 11.77 9.35 -11.69
C LYS A 95 10.77 10.44 -12.05
N VAL A 96 9.53 10.08 -12.36
CA VAL A 96 8.44 11.02 -12.66
C VAL A 96 8.20 11.96 -11.48
N LEU A 97 8.12 11.46 -10.25
CA LEU A 97 8.00 12.28 -9.03
C LEU A 97 9.15 13.28 -8.88
N SER A 98 10.39 12.86 -9.19
CA SER A 98 11.55 13.75 -9.13
C SER A 98 11.49 14.85 -10.20
N GLU A 99 11.00 14.53 -11.39
CA GLU A 99 10.78 15.49 -12.49
C GLU A 99 9.67 16.49 -12.12
N LEU A 100 8.52 16.02 -11.64
CA LEU A 100 7.43 16.88 -11.16
C LEU A 100 7.89 17.78 -10.00
N LYS A 101 8.67 17.26 -9.05
CA LYS A 101 9.19 18.07 -7.94
C LYS A 101 10.12 19.18 -8.45
N ASN A 102 10.94 18.89 -9.44
CA ASN A 102 11.80 19.89 -10.09
C ASN A 102 10.99 20.92 -10.88
N GLU A 103 9.96 20.48 -11.60
CA GLU A 103 9.08 21.38 -12.33
C GLU A 103 8.28 22.29 -11.39
N ASN A 104 7.74 21.74 -10.30
CA ASN A 104 7.09 22.52 -9.26
C ASN A 104 8.04 23.57 -8.66
N LYS A 105 9.30 23.20 -8.36
CA LYS A 105 10.31 24.16 -7.90
C LYS A 105 10.59 25.28 -8.91
N LYS A 106 10.58 24.97 -10.22
CA LYS A 106 10.71 25.98 -11.29
C LYS A 106 9.49 26.89 -11.32
N LEU A 107 8.28 26.32 -11.24
CA LEU A 107 7.03 27.09 -11.20
C LEU A 107 6.97 28.00 -9.98
N GLU A 108 7.31 27.49 -8.79
CA GLU A 108 7.41 28.28 -7.55
C GLU A 108 8.35 29.47 -7.72
N LYS A 109 9.51 29.26 -8.33
CA LYS A 109 10.45 30.35 -8.64
C LYS A 109 9.85 31.37 -9.62
N VAL A 110 9.18 30.92 -10.68
CA VAL A 110 8.55 31.82 -11.67
C VAL A 110 7.42 32.62 -11.04
N VAL A 111 6.57 31.97 -10.24
CA VAL A 111 5.50 32.63 -9.49
C VAL A 111 6.07 33.64 -8.49
N GLY A 112 7.18 33.29 -7.81
CA GLY A 112 7.89 34.19 -6.91
C GLY A 112 8.41 35.45 -7.62
N MET A 113 9.07 35.30 -8.77
CA MET A 113 9.56 36.43 -9.57
C MET A 113 8.40 37.32 -10.07
N ASN A 114 7.28 36.72 -10.49
CA ASN A 114 6.11 37.48 -10.91
C ASN A 114 5.46 38.22 -9.74
N LYS A 115 5.39 37.59 -8.56
CA LYS A 115 4.92 38.25 -7.34
C LYS A 115 5.79 39.45 -7.00
N GLU A 116 7.11 39.32 -7.05
CA GLU A 116 8.04 40.42 -6.81
C GLU A 116 7.83 41.58 -7.80
N ASN A 117 7.66 41.29 -9.08
CA ASN A 117 7.37 42.32 -10.10
C ASN A 117 6.01 43.01 -9.86
N VAL A 118 4.99 42.24 -9.46
CA VAL A 118 3.66 42.77 -9.12
C VAL A 118 3.72 43.64 -7.86
N ASP A 119 4.43 43.20 -6.83
CA ASP A 119 4.64 43.95 -5.60
C ASP A 119 5.42 45.25 -5.88
N ALA A 120 6.43 45.22 -6.76
CA ALA A 120 7.15 46.40 -7.21
C ALA A 120 6.25 47.38 -7.98
N LEU A 121 5.34 46.88 -8.84
CA LEU A 121 4.34 47.70 -9.51
C LEU A 121 3.38 48.36 -8.53
N PHE A 122 2.90 47.63 -7.52
CA PHE A 122 2.04 48.20 -6.48
C PHE A 122 2.76 49.24 -5.63
N GLN A 123 4.02 49.00 -5.24
CA GLN A 123 4.84 49.98 -4.52
C GLN A 123 5.02 51.28 -5.33
N ILE A 124 5.28 51.18 -6.64
CA ILE A 124 5.38 52.36 -7.51
C ILE A 124 4.04 53.12 -7.58
N GLN A 125 2.90 52.41 -7.63
CA GLN A 125 1.59 53.04 -7.60
C GLN A 125 1.30 53.74 -6.27
N GLU A 126 1.62 53.10 -5.14
CA GLU A 126 1.47 53.68 -3.80
C GLU A 126 2.34 54.93 -3.62
N ASP A 127 3.59 54.89 -4.09
CA ASP A 127 4.50 56.03 -4.05
C ASP A 127 4.00 57.20 -4.90
N ASN A 128 3.49 56.91 -6.10
CA ASN A 128 2.90 57.93 -6.96
C ASN A 128 1.63 58.52 -6.35
N ALA A 129 0.78 57.71 -5.73
CA ALA A 129 -0.41 58.17 -5.00
C ALA A 129 0.00 59.06 -3.81
N ARG A 130 1.00 58.65 -3.02
CA ARG A 130 1.52 59.42 -1.89
C ARG A 130 2.13 60.75 -2.34
N LYS A 131 2.95 60.74 -3.40
CA LYS A 131 3.51 61.96 -4.01
C LYS A 131 2.41 62.90 -4.45
N ARG A 132 1.41 62.40 -5.18
CA ARG A 132 0.27 63.21 -5.63
C ARG A 132 -0.47 63.85 -4.46
N ILE A 133 -0.78 63.09 -3.40
CA ILE A 133 -1.42 63.61 -2.19
C ILE A 133 -0.57 64.72 -1.55
N TRP A 134 0.75 64.55 -1.49
CA TRP A 134 1.63 65.57 -0.92
C TRP A 134 1.73 66.82 -1.80
N THR A 135 1.81 66.65 -3.12
CA THR A 135 1.77 67.76 -4.08
C THR A 135 0.47 68.54 -3.98
N ASP A 136 -0.68 67.86 -3.92
CA ASP A 136 -1.99 68.50 -3.76
C ASP A 136 -2.07 69.29 -2.44
N ARG A 137 -1.49 68.76 -1.35
CA ARG A 137 -1.39 69.48 -0.06
C ARG A 137 -0.52 70.73 -0.14
N ILE A 138 0.62 70.67 -0.83
CA ILE A 138 1.51 71.83 -1.01
C ILE A 138 0.84 72.90 -1.87
N ILE A 139 0.25 72.48 -2.99
CA ILE A 139 -0.47 73.41 -3.88
C ILE A 139 -1.61 74.06 -3.12
N GLY A 140 -2.40 73.28 -2.36
CA GLY A 140 -3.46 73.80 -1.51
C GLY A 140 -2.95 74.78 -0.45
N PHE A 141 -1.80 74.51 0.17
CA PHE A 141 -1.17 75.41 1.13
C PHE A 141 -0.72 76.73 0.47
N LEU A 142 -0.07 76.66 -0.70
CA LEU A 142 0.37 77.84 -1.45
C LEU A 142 -0.83 78.70 -1.89
N PHE A 143 -1.89 78.07 -2.38
CA PHE A 143 -3.14 78.77 -2.70
C PHE A 143 -3.76 79.41 -1.45
N GLY A 144 -3.73 78.73 -0.30
CA GLY A 144 -4.20 79.27 0.97
C GLY A 144 -3.42 80.53 1.40
N LEU A 145 -2.09 80.51 1.28
CA LEU A 145 -1.24 81.68 1.56
C LEU A 145 -1.54 82.83 0.59
N ALA A 146 -1.65 82.56 -0.71
CA ALA A 146 -1.98 83.57 -1.70
C ALA A 146 -3.36 84.20 -1.45
N GLY A 147 -4.37 83.38 -1.14
CA GLY A 147 -5.70 83.84 -0.77
C GLY A 147 -5.69 84.74 0.48
N SER A 148 -4.95 84.34 1.51
CA SER A 148 -4.77 85.16 2.72
C SER A 148 -4.15 86.53 2.41
N PHE A 149 -3.14 86.57 1.54
CA PHE A 149 -2.50 87.82 1.12
C PHE A 149 -3.45 88.73 0.32
N LEU A 150 -4.25 88.16 -0.58
CA LEU A 150 -5.26 88.90 -1.33
C LEU A 150 -6.34 89.48 -0.42
N ILE A 151 -6.82 88.72 0.56
CA ILE A 151 -7.80 89.19 1.56
C ILE A 151 -7.21 90.34 2.37
N ALA A 152 -5.95 90.24 2.81
CA ALA A 152 -5.27 91.32 3.52
C ALA A 152 -5.14 92.60 2.68
N LEU A 153 -4.84 92.48 1.39
CA LEU A 153 -4.80 93.61 0.45
C LEU A 153 -6.18 94.25 0.27
N LEU A 154 -7.22 93.43 0.09
CA LEU A 154 -8.61 93.90 -0.01
C LEU A 154 -9.03 94.63 1.26
N PHE A 155 -8.75 94.07 2.44
CA PHE A 155 -9.07 94.69 3.72
C PHE A 155 -8.34 96.02 3.91
N ARG A 156 -7.07 96.10 3.52
CA ARG A 156 -6.28 97.34 3.55
C ARG A 156 -6.83 98.40 2.58
N PHE A 157 -7.34 98.00 1.41
CA PHE A 157 -7.94 98.93 0.46
C PHE A 157 -9.30 99.45 0.95
N TRP A 158 -10.11 98.58 1.58
CA TRP A 158 -11.37 98.96 2.20
C TRP A 158 -11.16 99.89 3.40
N ASP A 159 -10.26 99.54 4.32
CA ASP A 159 -10.00 100.35 5.51
C ASP A 159 -9.44 101.75 5.16
N ARG A 160 -8.65 101.86 4.09
CA ARG A 160 -8.21 103.15 3.55
C ARG A 160 -9.35 104.05 3.09
N ASN A 161 -10.44 103.49 2.58
CA ASN A 161 -11.63 104.26 2.21
C ASN A 161 -12.56 104.57 3.39
N LYS A 162 -12.42 103.88 4.53
CA LYS A 162 -13.27 104.09 5.72
C LYS A 162 -12.71 105.12 6.71
N LYS A 163 -11.43 105.48 6.62
CA LYS A 163 -10.80 106.56 7.42
C LYS A 163 -11.14 107.98 6.93
N ARG A 164 -12.42 108.25 6.65
CA ARG A 164 -12.93 109.62 6.44
C ARG A 164 -14.08 110.02 7.37
N GLU A 165 -14.52 109.14 8.27
CA GLU A 165 -15.50 109.52 9.29
C GLU A 165 -15.21 108.78 10.60
N LEU A 166 -14.51 109.44 11.51
CA LEU A 166 -14.57 109.21 12.96
C LEU A 166 -14.49 110.60 13.60
N PRO A 167 -15.53 111.06 14.31
CA PRO A 167 -15.50 112.32 15.02
C PRO A 167 -14.70 112.21 16.32
N ASP A 168 -13.99 113.30 16.64
CA ASP A 168 -13.46 113.61 17.97
C ASP A 168 -14.54 113.40 19.03
N GLY A 169 -14.13 112.81 20.15
CA GLY A 169 -15.01 112.50 21.27
C GLY A 169 -14.17 112.16 22.48
N ASP A 170 -13.72 113.22 23.12
CA ASP A 170 -13.07 113.28 24.43
C ASP A 170 -13.79 112.39 25.45
N ASP A 171 -13.06 111.54 26.16
CA ASP A 171 -13.52 111.05 27.46
C ASP A 171 -12.35 110.94 28.44
N GLU A 172 -12.65 111.47 29.61
CA GLU A 172 -11.72 112.02 30.58
C GLU A 172 -10.94 110.98 31.39
N ILE A 173 -9.78 111.48 31.80
CA ILE A 173 -8.87 111.01 32.84
C ILE A 173 -9.62 110.67 34.15
N TYR A 174 -9.40 109.47 34.69
CA TYR A 174 -9.45 109.24 36.14
C TYR A 174 -8.14 108.63 36.64
N ILE A 175 -7.22 109.51 37.04
CA ILE A 175 -6.08 109.18 37.88
C ILE A 175 -6.60 109.02 39.31
N LYS A 176 -6.55 107.81 39.85
CA LYS A 176 -6.70 107.56 41.28
C LYS A 176 -5.30 107.42 41.89
N LYS A 177 -4.80 108.46 42.58
CA LYS A 177 -3.58 108.37 43.40
C LYS A 177 -3.93 108.11 44.86
N PRO A 178 -3.13 107.29 45.58
CA PRO A 178 -3.29 107.01 47.01
C PRO A 178 -2.73 108.14 47.90
N LYS A 179 -3.15 108.10 49.18
CA LYS A 179 -2.91 109.04 50.30
C LYS A 179 -1.55 109.73 50.33
#